data_AF-A0A7W1A8F6-F1
#
_entry.id   AF-A0A7W1A8F6-F1
#
_cell.length_a   1.000
_cell.length_b   1.000
_cell.length_c   1.000
_cell.angle_alpha   90.00
_cell.angle_beta   90.00
_cell.angle_gamma   90.00
#
_symmetry.space_group_name_H-M   'P 1'
#
loop_
_entity.id
_entity.type
_entity.pdbx_description
1 polymer ?
#
loop_
_entity_poly.entity_id
_entity_poly.type
_entity_poly.pdbx_seq_one_letter_code
_entity_poly.pdbx_strand_id
1 'polypeptide(L)'
;MNVMEVYRSVQGEGTLMGVPTTFVRFFACNLRCHWCFVPETPILMADWSWRRLGDLQVGDVVLGIERPDTPGSHNQLVKATVERTSVRNAPTVTVNGELRCTADHKFWIPAMPGWREVGQAVGAAALFVEQSSADRAELNASRVIESVESTGIEEPVVTLTTSTGSFVAGGYVVKNCDTKYSWSRREGGTWDDLPIDELVGRIVAQGARHVVLTGGEPMLQRELPALATTLRDRGHHLTVETNSTIFRPELAGLIDLWSLSPKLQGAGTGALRLDPLRKFMQLPTAEQQWKFVITGDTDLDQLHAFLSEHPPFAAAQLPVIWQPEGRWAEKDYAHALEWLSDRAQRPEWRPFNVRVLPQMHVLIWGQKRLV
;
A
#
# COMPACT_ATOMS: atom_id res chain seq x y z
N MET A 1 23.49 0.62 -3.09
CA MET A 1 22.11 1.00 -2.69
C MET A 1 21.14 0.21 -3.54
N ASN A 2 20.05 -0.30 -2.96
CA ASN A 2 19.11 -1.13 -3.72
C ASN A 2 18.11 -0.24 -4.47
N VAL A 3 18.39 0.05 -5.74
CA VAL A 3 17.62 0.97 -6.58
C VAL A 3 16.84 0.20 -7.63
N MET A 4 15.53 0.40 -7.69
CA MET A 4 14.66 -0.26 -8.66
C MET A 4 14.60 0.47 -9.98
N GLU A 5 14.36 1.78 -9.92
CA GLU A 5 14.14 2.61 -11.10
C GLU A 5 14.54 4.05 -10.78
N VAL A 6 15.14 4.71 -11.77
CA VAL A 6 15.40 6.14 -11.79
C VAL A 6 14.80 6.68 -13.07
N TYR A 7 13.83 7.58 -12.96
CA TYR A 7 13.10 8.10 -14.11
C TYR A 7 12.67 9.54 -13.89
N ARG A 8 12.41 10.26 -14.98
CA ARG A 8 11.89 11.61 -14.96
C ARG A 8 10.40 11.64 -15.25
N SER A 9 9.68 12.45 -14.50
CA SER A 9 8.25 12.72 -14.68
C SER A 9 7.93 14.11 -14.09
N VAL A 10 6.67 14.40 -13.80
CA VAL A 10 6.22 15.49 -12.94
C VAL A 10 5.78 14.92 -11.59
N GLN A 11 5.98 15.66 -10.50
CA GLN A 11 5.43 15.27 -9.20
C GLN A 11 3.90 15.22 -9.32
N GLY A 12 3.32 14.05 -9.08
CA GLY A 12 1.90 13.81 -9.26
C GLY A 12 1.07 14.03 -8.00
N GLU A 13 1.71 14.28 -6.85
CA GLU A 13 1.04 14.35 -5.55
C GLU A 13 1.64 15.46 -4.67
N GLY A 14 0.85 15.95 -3.71
CA GLY A 14 1.35 16.89 -2.72
C GLY A 14 1.40 18.35 -3.17
N THR A 15 2.08 19.18 -2.38
CA THR A 15 2.21 20.63 -2.60
C THR A 15 3.08 21.00 -3.80
N LEU A 16 3.91 20.07 -4.29
CA LEU A 16 4.79 20.24 -5.46
C LEU A 16 4.22 19.60 -6.73
N MET A 17 2.93 19.29 -6.75
CA MET A 17 2.26 18.72 -7.91
C MET A 17 2.51 19.55 -9.19
N GLY A 18 2.85 18.88 -10.29
CA GLY A 18 3.20 19.46 -11.59
C GLY A 18 4.68 19.83 -11.78
N VAL A 19 5.51 19.79 -10.73
CA VAL A 19 6.94 20.13 -10.83
C VAL A 19 7.71 19.02 -11.56
N PRO A 20 8.50 19.31 -12.62
CA PRO A 20 9.40 18.34 -13.23
C PRO A 20 10.37 17.74 -12.21
N THR A 21 10.36 16.41 -12.09
CA THR A 21 10.96 15.69 -10.98
C THR A 21 11.66 14.42 -11.45
N THR A 22 12.83 14.15 -10.88
CA THR A 22 13.47 12.84 -10.96
C THR A 22 12.99 11.99 -9.79
N PHE A 23 12.40 10.84 -10.09
CA PHE A 23 12.02 9.86 -9.09
C PHE A 23 13.12 8.81 -8.95
N VAL A 24 13.46 8.50 -7.71
CA VAL A 24 14.35 7.40 -7.34
C VAL A 24 13.54 6.45 -6.49
N ARG A 25 13.24 5.27 -7.04
CA ARG A 25 12.50 4.22 -6.34
C ARG A 25 13.48 3.23 -5.73
N PHE A 26 13.50 3.09 -4.41
CA PHE A 26 14.26 2.06 -3.73
C PHE A 26 13.48 0.76 -3.60
N PHE A 27 14.23 -0.31 -3.34
CA PHE A 27 13.67 -1.64 -3.09
C PHE A 27 13.43 -1.88 -1.59
N ALA A 28 12.50 -2.79 -1.30
CA ALA A 28 12.12 -3.33 0.02
C ALA A 28 11.14 -2.47 0.82
N CYS A 29 10.12 -3.07 1.41
CA CYS A 29 9.13 -2.40 2.27
C CYS A 29 9.14 -3.04 3.67
N ASN A 30 9.07 -2.22 4.72
CA ASN A 30 9.05 -2.67 6.11
C ASN A 30 7.63 -2.78 6.69
N LEU A 31 6.61 -2.37 5.95
CA LEU A 31 5.23 -2.66 6.33
C LEU A 31 5.01 -4.16 6.20
N ARG A 32 4.44 -4.74 7.24
CA ARG A 32 3.85 -6.07 7.18
C ARG A 32 2.40 -5.83 6.81
N CYS A 33 2.04 -6.03 5.54
CA CYS A 33 0.63 -5.94 5.16
C CYS A 33 -0.19 -6.85 6.08
N HIS A 34 -1.26 -6.29 6.65
CA HIS A 34 -1.93 -6.84 7.81
C HIS A 34 -3.02 -7.85 7.46
N TRP A 35 -3.12 -8.25 6.19
CA TRP A 35 -4.12 -9.20 5.69
C TRP A 35 -3.71 -10.60 6.10
N CYS A 36 -4.27 -11.05 7.22
CA CYS A 36 -3.97 -12.36 7.78
C CYS A 36 -5.20 -13.27 7.84
N PHE A 37 -4.90 -14.55 7.92
CA PHE A 37 -5.84 -15.60 8.28
C PHE A 37 -5.40 -16.28 9.56
N VAL A 38 -6.29 -17.01 10.23
CA VAL A 38 -5.89 -17.90 11.31
C VAL A 38 -5.00 -19.04 10.78
N PRO A 39 -4.11 -19.64 11.59
CA PRO A 39 -3.20 -20.70 11.16
C PRO A 39 -3.90 -21.91 10.52
N GLU A 40 -5.13 -22.21 10.94
CA GLU A 40 -5.89 -23.37 10.46
C GLU A 40 -6.46 -23.16 9.06
N THR A 41 -6.44 -21.93 8.53
CA THR A 41 -7.01 -21.62 7.22
C THR A 41 -6.37 -22.49 6.13
N PRO A 42 -7.18 -23.20 5.32
CA PRO A 42 -6.65 -24.06 4.28
C PRO A 42 -6.15 -23.22 3.10
N ILE A 43 -4.92 -23.47 2.68
CA ILE A 43 -4.24 -22.87 1.53
C ILE A 43 -4.14 -23.90 0.42
N LEU A 44 -4.48 -23.50 -0.80
CA LEU A 44 -4.37 -24.39 -1.95
C LEU A 44 -2.93 -24.40 -2.48
N MET A 45 -2.33 -25.58 -2.46
CA MET A 45 -0.98 -25.82 -2.92
C MET A 45 -0.92 -25.96 -4.45
N ALA A 46 0.27 -25.80 -5.04
CA ALA A 46 0.49 -25.93 -6.48
C ALA A 46 0.30 -27.36 -7.03
N ASP A 47 0.24 -28.36 -6.15
CA ASP A 47 -0.10 -29.75 -6.45
C ASP A 47 -1.58 -30.05 -6.21
N TRP A 48 -2.41 -29.02 -5.97
CA TRP A 48 -3.85 -29.09 -5.70
C TRP A 48 -4.23 -29.68 -4.34
N SER A 49 -3.27 -29.97 -3.47
CA SER A 49 -3.56 -30.33 -2.09
C SER A 49 -3.94 -29.10 -1.26
N TRP A 50 -4.66 -29.31 -0.16
CA TRP A 50 -4.92 -28.27 0.83
C TRP A 50 -4.00 -28.49 2.04
N ARG A 51 -3.28 -27.45 2.45
CA ARG A 51 -2.46 -27.43 3.67
C ARG A 51 -2.89 -26.29 4.57
N ARG A 52 -2.70 -26.43 5.89
CA ARG A 52 -2.99 -25.34 6.83
C ARG A 52 -1.97 -24.24 6.66
N LEU A 53 -2.41 -22.99 6.68
CA LEU A 53 -1.55 -21.82 6.51
C LEU A 53 -0.38 -21.79 7.51
N GLY A 54 -0.63 -22.18 8.76
CA GLY A 54 0.40 -22.24 9.80
C GLY A 54 1.53 -23.23 9.53
N ASP A 55 1.32 -24.21 8.64
CA ASP A 55 2.28 -25.25 8.30
C ASP A 55 3.13 -24.91 7.06
N LEU A 56 2.85 -23.78 6.40
CA LEU A 56 3.58 -23.36 5.21
C LEU A 56 4.95 -22.76 5.58
N GLN A 57 5.95 -23.06 4.76
CA GLN A 57 7.33 -22.60 4.92
C GLN A 57 7.78 -21.81 3.70
N VAL A 58 8.81 -20.96 3.89
CA VAL A 58 9.47 -20.29 2.77
C VAL A 58 10.00 -21.34 1.80
N GLY A 59 9.65 -21.20 0.51
CA GLY A 59 9.98 -22.16 -0.54
C GLY A 59 8.82 -23.08 -0.94
N ASP A 60 7.78 -23.23 -0.11
CA ASP A 60 6.56 -23.93 -0.51
C ASP A 60 5.92 -23.27 -1.75
N VAL A 61 5.20 -24.05 -2.57
CA VAL A 61 4.58 -23.54 -3.80
C VAL A 61 3.07 -23.68 -3.72
N VAL A 62 2.36 -22.57 -3.79
CA VAL A 62 0.89 -22.46 -3.72
C VAL A 62 0.29 -22.04 -5.05
N LEU A 63 -1.04 -22.12 -5.19
CA LEU A 63 -1.75 -21.53 -6.31
C LEU A 63 -2.12 -20.07 -6.00
N GLY A 64 -1.76 -19.18 -6.92
CA GLY A 64 -2.19 -17.79 -6.96
C GLY A 64 -2.76 -17.43 -8.32
N ILE A 65 -3.04 -16.14 -8.54
CA ILE A 65 -3.52 -15.61 -9.81
C ILE A 65 -2.58 -14.55 -10.37
N GLU A 66 -2.55 -14.45 -11.69
CA GLU A 66 -1.93 -13.37 -12.45
C GLU A 66 -2.94 -12.81 -13.45
N ARG A 67 -2.95 -11.49 -13.62
CA ARG A 67 -3.79 -10.83 -14.63
C ARG A 67 -2.88 -10.35 -15.76
N PRO A 68 -3.05 -10.85 -17.00
CA PRO A 68 -2.28 -10.36 -18.13
C PRO A 68 -2.60 -8.88 -18.39
N ASP A 69 -1.58 -8.11 -18.81
CA ASP A 69 -1.70 -6.66 -19.10
C ASP A 69 -2.59 -6.33 -20.32
N THR A 70 -3.10 -7.35 -21.01
CA THR A 70 -3.89 -7.17 -22.23
C THR A 70 -5.36 -6.89 -21.87
N PRO A 71 -5.97 -5.80 -22.39
CA PRO A 71 -7.38 -5.50 -22.18
C PRO A 71 -8.29 -6.68 -22.55
N GLY A 72 -9.25 -7.02 -21.68
CA GLY A 72 -10.14 -8.17 -21.87
C GLY A 72 -9.59 -9.52 -21.38
N SER A 73 -8.38 -9.56 -20.81
CA SER A 73 -7.81 -10.81 -20.25
C SER A 73 -8.41 -11.20 -18.91
N HIS A 74 -8.63 -12.51 -18.74
CA HIS A 74 -9.08 -13.14 -17.51
C HIS A 74 -7.90 -13.48 -16.59
N ASN A 75 -8.16 -13.62 -15.29
CA ASN A 75 -7.16 -14.06 -14.32
C ASN A 75 -6.74 -15.51 -14.62
N GLN A 76 -5.44 -15.78 -14.64
CA GLN A 76 -4.90 -17.12 -14.84
C GLN A 76 -4.34 -17.66 -13.53
N LEU A 77 -4.59 -18.94 -13.26
CA LEU A 77 -3.91 -19.64 -12.17
C LEU A 77 -2.44 -19.80 -12.49
N VAL A 78 -1.59 -19.45 -11.54
CA VAL A 78 -0.15 -19.55 -11.64
C VAL A 78 0.43 -20.15 -10.37
N LYS A 79 1.59 -20.81 -10.50
CA LYS A 79 2.34 -21.29 -9.34
C LYS A 79 3.01 -20.10 -8.66
N ALA A 80 2.75 -19.94 -7.37
CA ALA A 80 3.31 -18.88 -6.55
C ALA A 80 4.16 -19.47 -5.44
N THR A 81 5.41 -19.04 -5.30
CA THR A 81 6.30 -19.51 -4.23
C THR A 81 6.11 -18.68 -2.98
N VAL A 82 6.02 -19.32 -1.82
CA VAL A 82 6.02 -18.67 -0.50
C VAL A 82 7.39 -18.08 -0.24
N GLU A 83 7.44 -16.77 -0.07
CA GLU A 83 8.68 -16.00 0.13
C GLU A 83 8.90 -15.64 1.59
N ARG A 84 7.81 -15.50 2.34
CA ARG A 84 7.83 -15.14 3.76
C ARG A 84 6.54 -15.57 4.44
N THR A 85 6.66 -15.96 5.69
CA THR A 85 5.55 -16.14 6.62
C THR A 85 5.76 -15.23 7.84
N SER A 86 4.68 -14.74 8.44
CA SER A 86 4.76 -14.01 9.72
C SER A 86 3.52 -14.25 10.57
N VAL A 87 3.73 -14.38 11.88
CA VAL A 87 2.66 -14.57 12.86
C VAL A 87 2.57 -13.33 13.75
N ARG A 88 1.35 -12.93 14.11
CA ARG A 88 1.06 -11.95 15.16
C ARG A 88 -0.33 -12.23 15.75
N ASN A 89 -0.67 -11.60 16.86
CA ASN A 89 -2.05 -11.58 17.32
C ASN A 89 -2.81 -10.41 16.67
N ALA A 90 -4.07 -10.62 16.32
CA ALA A 90 -4.95 -9.57 15.81
C ALA A 90 -6.43 -9.92 16.04
N PRO A 91 -7.32 -8.92 16.13
CA PRO A 91 -8.76 -9.17 16.10
C PRO A 91 -9.19 -9.79 14.77
N THR A 92 -10.09 -10.78 14.85
CA THR A 92 -10.58 -11.51 13.68
C THR A 92 -12.07 -11.31 13.43
N VAL A 93 -12.46 -11.48 12.18
CA VAL A 93 -13.84 -11.63 11.71
C VAL A 93 -14.01 -13.03 11.13
N THR A 94 -15.24 -13.54 11.16
CA THR A 94 -15.62 -14.77 10.48
C THR A 94 -16.42 -14.44 9.24
N VAL A 95 -16.01 -15.00 8.11
CA VAL A 95 -16.67 -14.91 6.80
C VAL A 95 -17.52 -16.16 6.60
N ASN A 96 -18.81 -15.97 6.38
CA ASN A 96 -19.81 -17.05 6.20
C ASN A 96 -19.79 -18.10 7.33
N GLY A 97 -19.39 -17.74 8.55
CA GLY A 97 -19.24 -18.70 9.65
C GLY A 97 -18.07 -19.68 9.53
N GLU A 98 -17.32 -19.68 8.42
CA GLU A 98 -16.30 -20.71 8.11
C GLU A 98 -14.87 -20.17 8.15
N LEU A 99 -14.61 -19.04 7.51
CA LEU A 99 -13.25 -18.54 7.28
C LEU A 99 -12.94 -17.39 8.23
N ARG A 100 -11.91 -17.53 9.07
CA ARG A 100 -11.49 -16.50 10.01
C ARG A 100 -10.28 -15.72 9.49
N CYS A 101 -10.42 -14.40 9.39
CA CYS A 101 -9.39 -13.49 8.91
C CYS A 101 -9.43 -12.15 9.65
N THR A 102 -8.46 -11.28 9.40
CA THR A 102 -8.54 -9.89 9.86
C THR A 102 -9.61 -9.12 9.06
N ALA A 103 -10.21 -8.08 9.66
CA ALA A 103 -11.29 -7.31 9.04
C ALA A 103 -10.84 -6.52 7.78
N ASP A 104 -9.55 -6.21 7.68
CA ASP A 104 -8.92 -5.52 6.56
C ASP A 104 -8.50 -6.47 5.43
N HIS A 105 -8.77 -7.77 5.56
CA HIS A 105 -8.33 -8.77 4.60
C HIS A 105 -8.98 -8.57 3.22
N LYS A 106 -8.19 -8.65 2.15
CA LYS A 106 -8.65 -8.34 0.79
C LYS A 106 -8.95 -9.59 -0.06
N PHE A 107 -10.17 -9.64 -0.56
CA PHE A 107 -10.71 -10.69 -1.43
C PHE A 107 -10.84 -10.18 -2.87
N TRP A 108 -10.66 -11.07 -3.84
CA TRP A 108 -10.90 -10.75 -5.25
C TRP A 108 -12.39 -10.85 -5.58
N ILE A 109 -12.98 -9.77 -6.10
CA ILE A 109 -14.40 -9.71 -6.46
C ILE A 109 -14.55 -9.44 -7.97
N PRO A 110 -14.85 -10.45 -8.79
CA PRO A 110 -14.97 -10.31 -10.25
C PRO A 110 -16.04 -9.32 -10.70
N ALA A 111 -17.21 -9.35 -10.06
CA ALA A 111 -18.32 -8.43 -10.38
C ALA A 111 -17.98 -6.96 -10.09
N MET A 112 -16.96 -6.71 -9.27
CA MET A 112 -16.45 -5.38 -8.93
C MET A 112 -14.94 -5.35 -9.15
N PRO A 113 -14.45 -5.16 -10.39
CA PRO A 113 -13.06 -5.36 -10.76
C PRO A 113 -12.09 -4.77 -9.74
N GLY A 114 -11.42 -5.62 -8.96
CA GLY A 114 -10.50 -5.20 -7.92
C GLY A 114 -10.51 -6.05 -6.65
N TRP A 115 -9.67 -5.63 -5.71
CA TRP A 115 -9.53 -6.20 -4.38
C TRP A 115 -10.41 -5.42 -3.40
N ARG A 116 -11.16 -6.10 -2.54
CA ARG A 116 -12.06 -5.48 -1.56
C ARG A 116 -11.81 -6.03 -0.18
N GLU A 117 -11.84 -5.16 0.81
CA GLU A 117 -11.85 -5.60 2.21
C GLU A 117 -13.08 -6.46 2.45
N VAL A 118 -12.95 -7.43 3.33
CA VAL A 118 -13.94 -8.49 3.49
C VAL A 118 -15.33 -7.95 3.84
N GLY A 119 -15.43 -6.90 4.67
CA GLY A 119 -16.70 -6.23 4.99
C GLY A 119 -17.34 -5.52 3.78
N GLN A 120 -16.53 -5.02 2.85
CA GLN A 120 -17.02 -4.39 1.61
C GLN A 120 -17.43 -5.42 0.53
N ALA A 121 -17.14 -6.70 0.76
CA ALA A 121 -17.41 -7.78 -0.17
C ALA A 121 -18.72 -8.54 0.15
N VAL A 122 -19.44 -8.17 1.21
CA VAL A 122 -20.73 -8.77 1.57
C VAL A 122 -21.74 -8.62 0.43
N GLY A 123 -22.43 -9.71 0.09
CA GLY A 123 -23.34 -9.82 -1.04
C GLY A 123 -22.67 -10.06 -2.39
N ALA A 124 -21.33 -10.05 -2.46
CA ALA A 124 -20.60 -10.26 -3.69
C ALA A 124 -20.09 -11.69 -3.84
N ALA A 125 -20.12 -12.19 -5.08
CA ALA A 125 -19.46 -13.44 -5.44
C ALA A 125 -17.94 -13.22 -5.46
N ALA A 126 -17.22 -13.90 -4.58
CA ALA A 126 -15.78 -14.02 -4.68
C ALA A 126 -15.48 -15.30 -5.49
N LEU A 127 -15.07 -15.12 -6.75
CA LEU A 127 -14.68 -16.27 -7.58
C LEU A 127 -13.25 -16.69 -7.26
N PHE A 128 -13.04 -17.99 -7.35
CA PHE A 128 -11.73 -18.62 -7.32
C PHE A 128 -10.99 -18.36 -8.65
N VAL A 129 -11.52 -18.78 -9.81
CA VAL A 129 -10.91 -18.54 -11.14
C VAL A 129 -12.00 -18.53 -12.21
N GLU A 130 -11.85 -17.71 -13.25
CA GLU A 130 -12.69 -17.81 -14.46
C GLU A 130 -11.94 -18.67 -15.50
N GLN A 131 -12.09 -20.00 -15.43
CA GLN A 131 -11.56 -20.92 -16.44
C GLN A 131 -12.64 -21.87 -16.98
N SER A 132 -12.57 -22.12 -18.29
CA SER A 132 -13.51 -22.90 -19.10
C SER A 132 -13.26 -24.42 -19.08
N SER A 133 -12.49 -24.96 -18.13
CA SER A 133 -12.22 -26.41 -18.10
C SER A 133 -13.35 -27.19 -17.42
N ALA A 134 -13.93 -28.14 -18.14
CA ALA A 134 -15.01 -29.03 -17.68
C ALA A 134 -14.64 -29.93 -16.49
N ASP A 135 -13.35 -30.08 -16.16
CA ASP A 135 -12.87 -31.08 -15.21
C ASP A 135 -12.91 -30.66 -13.73
N ARG A 136 -13.27 -29.41 -13.41
CA ARG A 136 -13.24 -28.88 -12.02
C ARG A 136 -14.31 -27.82 -11.72
N ALA A 137 -15.56 -28.08 -12.10
CA ALA A 137 -16.70 -27.18 -11.85
C ALA A 137 -16.89 -26.82 -10.35
N GLU A 138 -16.47 -27.70 -9.44
CA GLU A 138 -16.46 -27.48 -7.97
C GLU A 138 -15.59 -26.29 -7.53
N LEU A 139 -14.53 -25.98 -8.26
CA LEU A 139 -13.68 -24.81 -8.02
C LEU A 139 -14.29 -23.52 -8.58
N ASN A 140 -15.26 -23.64 -9.50
CA ASN A 140 -15.99 -22.52 -10.08
C ASN A 140 -17.28 -22.18 -9.30
N ALA A 141 -17.61 -22.94 -8.25
CA ALA A 141 -18.71 -22.60 -7.35
C ALA A 141 -18.37 -21.28 -6.64
N SER A 142 -18.91 -20.18 -7.15
CA SER A 142 -18.70 -18.85 -6.57
C SER A 142 -19.12 -18.87 -5.10
N ARG A 143 -18.18 -18.65 -4.19
CA ARG A 143 -18.50 -18.44 -2.78
C ARG A 143 -18.95 -16.99 -2.62
N VAL A 144 -20.25 -16.78 -2.50
CA VAL A 144 -20.80 -15.48 -2.12
C VAL A 144 -20.38 -15.20 -0.68
N ILE A 145 -19.86 -14.01 -0.40
CA ILE A 145 -19.64 -13.58 0.98
C ILE A 145 -20.99 -13.10 1.51
N GLU A 146 -21.69 -13.93 2.27
CA GLU A 146 -23.03 -13.68 2.78
C GLU A 146 -23.00 -12.89 4.10
N SER A 147 -22.00 -13.15 4.95
CA SER A 147 -21.85 -12.49 6.23
C SER A 147 -20.39 -12.29 6.62
N VAL A 148 -20.15 -11.22 7.38
CA VAL A 148 -18.88 -10.93 8.04
C VAL A 148 -19.21 -10.49 9.46
N GLU A 149 -18.76 -11.28 10.44
CA GLU A 149 -19.10 -11.07 11.84
C GLU A 149 -17.82 -10.93 12.68
N SER A 150 -17.78 -9.96 13.59
CA SER A 150 -16.68 -9.86 14.55
C SER A 150 -16.67 -11.07 15.47
N THR A 151 -15.49 -11.67 15.65
CA THR A 151 -15.31 -12.75 16.62
C THR A 151 -15.23 -12.24 18.06
N GLY A 152 -14.97 -10.93 18.26
CA GLY A 152 -14.76 -10.33 19.57
C GLY A 152 -13.48 -10.80 20.29
N ILE A 153 -12.63 -11.58 19.64
CA ILE A 153 -11.38 -12.11 20.20
C ILE A 153 -10.18 -11.66 19.40
N GLU A 154 -9.04 -11.55 20.10
CA GLU A 154 -7.72 -11.37 19.51
C GLU A 154 -7.00 -12.72 19.53
N GLU A 155 -6.60 -13.23 18.37
CA GLU A 155 -6.00 -14.57 18.25
C GLU A 155 -4.79 -14.56 17.30
N PRO A 156 -3.96 -15.62 17.31
CA PRO A 156 -2.84 -15.73 16.38
C PRO A 156 -3.34 -15.75 14.93
N VAL A 157 -2.74 -14.92 14.10
CA VAL A 157 -3.00 -14.84 12.67
C VAL A 157 -1.69 -14.87 11.90
N VAL A 158 -1.72 -15.48 10.72
CA VAL A 158 -0.60 -15.71 9.82
C VAL A 158 -0.79 -14.90 8.55
N THR A 159 0.28 -14.22 8.13
CA THR A 159 0.39 -13.61 6.80
C THR A 159 1.30 -14.45 5.93
N LEU A 160 0.87 -14.70 4.70
CA LEU A 160 1.68 -15.31 3.64
C LEU A 160 2.16 -14.23 2.68
N THR A 161 3.43 -14.26 2.30
CA THR A 161 3.92 -13.53 1.12
C THR A 161 4.25 -14.51 0.01
N THR A 162 3.58 -14.37 -1.14
CA THR A 162 3.83 -15.18 -2.33
C THR A 162 4.42 -14.35 -3.47
N SER A 163 5.05 -15.05 -4.43
CA SER A 163 5.71 -14.46 -5.60
C SER A 163 4.80 -13.80 -6.63
N THR A 164 3.50 -14.08 -6.59
CA THR A 164 2.44 -13.47 -7.43
C THR A 164 1.51 -12.61 -6.60
N GLY A 165 1.69 -12.70 -5.28
CA GLY A 165 1.07 -11.79 -4.38
C GLY A 165 -0.43 -11.98 -4.23
N SER A 166 -0.85 -13.12 -4.69
CA SER A 166 -2.12 -13.67 -4.44
C SER A 166 -1.91 -15.13 -4.14
N PHE A 167 -2.88 -15.69 -3.45
CA PHE A 167 -2.97 -17.10 -3.21
C PHE A 167 -4.43 -17.45 -3.01
N VAL A 168 -4.72 -18.72 -2.91
CA VAL A 168 -6.03 -19.19 -2.53
C VAL A 168 -6.02 -19.57 -1.05
N ALA A 169 -6.93 -18.99 -0.28
CA ALA A 169 -7.15 -19.30 1.12
C ALA A 169 -8.65 -19.52 1.39
N GLY A 170 -9.01 -20.63 2.06
CA GLY A 170 -10.40 -20.91 2.39
C GLY A 170 -11.33 -21.07 1.18
N GLY A 171 -10.79 -21.33 -0.02
CA GLY A 171 -11.55 -21.32 -1.27
C GLY A 171 -11.70 -19.96 -1.94
N TYR A 172 -11.03 -18.92 -1.44
CA TYR A 172 -11.08 -17.56 -1.99
C TYR A 172 -9.73 -17.14 -2.55
N VAL A 173 -9.76 -16.39 -3.66
CA VAL A 173 -8.56 -15.68 -4.11
C VAL A 173 -8.37 -14.41 -3.31
N VAL A 174 -7.17 -14.28 -2.78
CA VAL A 174 -6.83 -13.26 -1.80
C VAL A 174 -5.53 -12.55 -2.13
N LYS A 175 -5.35 -11.34 -1.58
CA LYS A 175 -4.13 -10.55 -1.74
C LYS A 175 -3.33 -10.55 -0.44
N ASN A 176 -2.00 -10.39 -0.55
CA ASN A 176 -1.12 -10.07 0.58
C ASN A 176 -0.44 -8.68 0.52
N CYS A 177 -0.40 -7.97 -0.62
CA CYS A 177 0.02 -6.54 -0.69
C CYS A 177 -0.39 -5.89 -2.04
N ASP A 178 -0.60 -4.57 -2.09
CA ASP A 178 -0.94 -3.82 -3.32
C ASP A 178 0.22 -3.09 -4.01
N THR A 179 1.38 -2.96 -3.36
CA THR A 179 2.57 -2.26 -3.88
C THR A 179 3.77 -3.19 -4.12
N LYS A 180 3.52 -4.47 -4.40
CA LYS A 180 4.53 -5.55 -4.39
C LYS A 180 5.69 -5.40 -5.34
N TYR A 181 5.45 -4.81 -6.51
CA TYR A 181 6.52 -4.56 -7.47
C TYR A 181 7.66 -3.75 -6.83
N SER A 182 7.39 -2.93 -5.80
CA SER A 182 8.42 -2.10 -5.15
C SER A 182 9.30 -2.84 -4.12
N TRP A 183 9.04 -4.12 -3.86
CA TRP A 183 9.77 -4.88 -2.84
C TRP A 183 9.83 -6.40 -3.02
N SER A 184 9.19 -6.99 -4.04
CA SER A 184 9.32 -8.42 -4.35
C SER A 184 10.04 -8.67 -5.67
N ARG A 185 11.07 -9.50 -5.63
CA ARG A 185 11.92 -9.87 -6.76
C ARG A 185 11.22 -10.75 -7.79
N ARG A 186 10.20 -11.50 -7.36
CA ARG A 186 9.49 -12.47 -8.21
C ARG A 186 8.25 -11.88 -8.88
N GLU A 187 7.77 -10.72 -8.43
CA GLU A 187 6.71 -9.92 -9.06
C GLU A 187 7.25 -8.96 -10.14
N GLY A 188 8.45 -9.24 -10.67
CA GLY A 188 9.13 -8.37 -11.65
C GLY A 188 9.89 -7.19 -11.04
N GLY A 189 10.05 -7.12 -9.71
CA GLY A 189 10.87 -6.12 -9.05
C GLY A 189 12.37 -6.41 -9.17
N THR A 190 13.03 -5.89 -10.20
CA THR A 190 14.50 -5.89 -10.29
C THR A 190 15.07 -4.67 -9.58
N TRP A 191 16.24 -4.81 -8.97
CA TRP A 191 17.00 -3.67 -8.47
C TRP A 191 18.47 -3.85 -8.83
N ASP A 192 19.11 -2.73 -9.12
CA ASP A 192 20.55 -2.62 -9.22
C ASP A 192 21.10 -2.32 -7.82
N ASP A 193 22.20 -2.95 -7.43
CA ASP A 193 23.00 -2.47 -6.31
C ASP A 193 23.98 -1.41 -6.82
N LEU A 194 23.57 -0.14 -6.70
CA LEU A 194 24.32 0.97 -7.27
C LEU A 194 25.22 1.65 -6.22
N PRO A 195 26.49 1.92 -6.54
CA PRO A 195 27.28 2.90 -5.82
C PRO A 195 26.61 4.28 -5.85
N ILE A 196 26.79 5.07 -4.79
CA ILE A 196 26.17 6.41 -4.67
C ILE A 196 26.54 7.30 -5.86
N ASP A 197 27.81 7.31 -6.27
CA ASP A 197 28.29 8.16 -7.36
C ASP A 197 27.63 7.83 -8.70
N GLU A 198 27.41 6.53 -8.97
CA GLU A 198 26.71 6.09 -10.17
C GLU A 198 25.23 6.52 -10.12
N LEU A 199 24.56 6.31 -8.99
CA LEU A 199 23.18 6.73 -8.80
C LEU A 199 23.02 8.25 -8.96
N VAL A 200 23.92 9.04 -8.37
CA VAL A 200 23.94 10.51 -8.52
C VAL A 200 24.14 10.88 -9.98
N GLY A 201 25.04 10.21 -10.70
CA GLY A 201 25.20 10.39 -12.15
C GLY A 201 23.90 10.15 -12.92
N ARG A 202 23.19 9.05 -12.63
CA ARG A 202 21.89 8.73 -13.24
C ARG A 202 20.82 9.78 -12.92
N ILE A 203 20.79 10.30 -11.68
CA ILE A 203 19.83 11.34 -11.25
C ILE A 203 20.10 12.67 -11.94
N VAL A 204 21.36 13.11 -11.95
CA VAL A 204 21.77 14.37 -12.59
C VAL A 204 21.50 14.33 -14.09
N ALA A 205 21.73 13.18 -14.74
CA ALA A 205 21.48 12.99 -16.16
C ALA A 205 19.99 13.17 -16.54
N GLN A 206 19.04 12.99 -15.60
CA GLN A 206 17.62 13.29 -15.87
C GLN A 206 17.37 14.80 -16.05
N GLY A 207 18.20 15.66 -15.44
CA GLY A 207 18.14 17.12 -15.59
C GLY A 207 17.00 17.83 -14.83
N ALA A 208 16.31 17.15 -13.91
CA ALA A 208 15.34 17.80 -13.03
C ALA A 208 16.01 18.35 -11.76
N ARG A 209 15.63 19.55 -11.33
CA ARG A 209 16.09 20.12 -10.05
C ARG A 209 15.49 19.37 -8.86
N HIS A 210 14.24 18.94 -8.98
CA HIS A 210 13.53 18.24 -7.93
C HIS A 210 13.82 16.74 -7.98
N VAL A 211 14.15 16.14 -6.82
CA VAL A 211 14.36 14.71 -6.68
C VAL A 211 13.42 14.18 -5.60
N VAL A 212 12.63 13.17 -5.96
CA VAL A 212 11.79 12.43 -5.02
C VAL A 212 12.46 11.09 -4.73
N LEU A 213 12.81 10.89 -3.47
CA LEU A 213 13.33 9.66 -2.90
C LEU A 213 12.14 8.86 -2.34
N THR A 214 11.78 7.77 -3.02
CA THR A 214 10.57 6.98 -2.77
C THR A 214 10.87 5.48 -2.90
N GLY A 215 9.85 4.63 -2.92
CA GLY A 215 9.96 3.23 -3.35
C GLY A 215 10.36 2.26 -2.26
N GLY A 216 9.66 1.12 -2.18
CA GLY A 216 9.68 0.38 -0.94
C GLY A 216 9.49 1.36 0.22
N GLU A 217 10.25 1.23 1.30
CA GLU A 217 10.43 2.28 2.29
C GLU A 217 11.86 2.87 2.14
N PRO A 218 12.03 4.13 1.71
CA PRO A 218 13.36 4.71 1.50
C PRO A 218 14.22 4.72 2.76
N MET A 219 13.60 4.84 3.95
CA MET A 219 14.34 4.86 5.22
C MET A 219 15.08 3.54 5.53
N LEU A 220 14.80 2.46 4.80
CA LEU A 220 15.55 1.20 4.89
C LEU A 220 16.94 1.26 4.28
N GLN A 221 17.20 2.21 3.37
CA GLN A 221 18.50 2.34 2.73
C GLN A 221 19.50 2.99 3.70
N ARG A 222 20.50 2.21 4.12
CA ARG A 222 21.54 2.66 5.08
C ARG A 222 22.32 3.86 4.55
N GLU A 223 22.60 3.89 3.26
CA GLU A 223 23.42 4.90 2.59
C GLU A 223 22.64 6.18 2.23
N LEU A 224 21.34 6.24 2.54
CA LEU A 224 20.48 7.38 2.18
C LEU A 224 20.97 8.75 2.70
N PRO A 225 21.58 8.92 3.90
CA PRO A 225 22.10 10.23 4.30
C PRO A 225 23.21 10.72 3.37
N ALA A 226 24.13 9.83 2.98
CA ALA A 226 25.22 10.17 2.08
C ALA A 226 24.71 10.56 0.69
N LEU A 227 23.70 9.85 0.17
CA LEU A 227 23.02 10.24 -1.07
C LEU A 227 22.35 11.62 -0.94
N ALA A 228 21.60 11.87 0.14
CA ALA A 228 20.90 13.12 0.36
C ALA A 228 21.87 14.32 0.45
N THR A 229 22.96 14.18 1.21
CA THR A 229 24.03 15.19 1.26
C THR A 229 24.59 15.47 -0.14
N THR A 230 24.94 14.42 -0.87
CA THR A 230 25.58 14.52 -2.20
C THR A 230 24.68 15.22 -3.23
N LEU A 231 23.36 14.98 -3.17
CA LEU A 231 22.38 15.62 -4.05
C LEU A 231 22.10 17.07 -3.63
N ARG A 232 22.03 17.35 -2.32
CA ARG A 232 21.86 18.71 -1.80
C ARG A 232 23.05 19.60 -2.14
N ASP A 233 24.27 19.10 -2.02
CA ASP A 233 25.50 19.82 -2.40
C ASP A 233 25.51 20.19 -3.89
N ARG A 234 24.74 19.46 -4.71
CA ARG A 234 24.51 19.74 -6.14
C ARG A 234 23.30 20.64 -6.41
N GLY A 235 22.66 21.17 -5.37
CA GLY A 235 21.55 22.13 -5.48
C GLY A 235 20.19 21.52 -5.78
N HIS A 236 20.03 20.20 -5.62
CA HIS A 236 18.73 19.55 -5.77
C HIS A 236 17.81 19.89 -4.60
N HIS A 237 16.51 20.01 -4.90
CA HIS A 237 15.46 19.98 -3.88
C HIS A 237 15.07 18.53 -3.63
N LEU A 238 15.05 18.11 -2.37
CA LEU A 238 14.80 16.73 -1.98
C LEU A 238 13.44 16.58 -1.31
N THR A 239 12.59 15.75 -1.91
CA THR A 239 11.39 15.23 -1.26
C THR A 239 11.61 13.77 -0.88
N VAL A 240 11.23 13.37 0.34
CA VAL A 240 11.16 11.97 0.75
C VAL A 240 9.70 11.56 0.88
N GLU A 241 9.33 10.48 0.20
CA GLU A 241 8.03 9.83 0.36
C GLU A 241 8.18 8.57 1.23
N THR A 242 7.58 8.57 2.42
CA THR A 242 7.74 7.49 3.41
C THR A 242 6.40 7.07 4.01
N ASN A 243 6.32 5.82 4.45
CA ASN A 243 5.19 5.32 5.25
C ASN A 243 5.28 5.76 6.73
N SER A 244 6.31 6.52 7.09
CA SER A 244 6.51 7.17 8.38
C SER A 244 6.78 6.21 9.55
N THR A 245 7.17 4.96 9.29
CA THR A 245 7.46 3.97 10.34
C THR A 245 8.91 3.98 10.85
N ILE A 246 9.80 4.74 10.19
CA ILE A 246 11.20 4.93 10.58
C ILE A 246 11.49 6.42 10.48
N PHE A 247 12.06 6.98 11.55
CA PHE A 247 12.59 8.35 11.55
C PHE A 247 14.11 8.27 11.71
N ARG A 248 14.86 8.94 10.84
CA ARG A 248 16.32 9.03 10.92
C ARG A 248 16.76 10.48 11.14
N PRO A 249 17.27 10.83 12.34
CA PRO A 249 17.62 12.21 12.65
C PRO A 249 18.72 12.78 11.75
N GLU A 250 19.61 11.95 11.19
CA GLU A 250 20.69 12.45 10.30
C GLU A 250 20.15 13.07 8.99
N LEU A 251 18.91 12.75 8.61
CA LEU A 251 18.24 13.34 7.44
C LEU A 251 17.50 14.63 7.78
N ALA A 252 17.26 14.90 9.06
CA ALA A 252 16.61 16.14 9.48
C ALA A 252 17.47 17.32 9.05
N GLY A 253 16.86 18.26 8.34
CA GLY A 253 17.57 19.41 7.77
C GLY A 253 18.34 19.10 6.48
N LEU A 254 18.33 17.88 5.92
CA LEU A 254 18.79 17.59 4.54
C LEU A 254 17.64 17.52 3.54
N ILE A 255 16.45 17.14 4.01
CA ILE A 255 15.25 16.96 3.20
C ILE A 255 14.43 18.24 3.25
N ASP A 256 14.03 18.73 2.08
CA ASP A 256 13.28 19.99 1.95
C ASP A 256 11.77 19.76 2.11
N LEU A 257 11.27 18.56 1.73
CA LEU A 257 9.88 18.17 1.95
C LEU A 257 9.73 16.70 2.34
N TRP A 258 9.07 16.45 3.47
CA TRP A 258 8.67 15.15 3.95
C TRP A 258 7.23 14.87 3.55
N SER A 259 7.04 13.93 2.63
CA SER A 259 5.75 13.41 2.21
C SER A 259 5.43 12.15 3.02
N LEU A 260 4.67 12.34 4.10
CA LEU A 260 4.43 11.38 5.16
C LEU A 260 3.09 10.69 4.93
N SER A 261 3.06 9.38 4.70
CA SER A 261 1.81 8.63 4.46
C SER A 261 1.63 7.48 5.46
N PRO A 262 1.35 7.78 6.73
CA PRO A 262 0.99 6.76 7.71
C PRO A 262 -0.28 6.03 7.26
N LYS A 263 -0.30 4.70 7.43
CA LYS A 263 -1.43 3.86 7.02
C LYS A 263 -2.36 3.66 8.21
N LEU A 264 -3.53 4.29 8.17
CA LEU A 264 -4.55 4.22 9.22
C LEU A 264 -5.45 2.97 9.09
N GLN A 265 -5.65 2.46 7.88
CA GLN A 265 -6.48 1.27 7.63
C GLN A 265 -5.93 0.02 8.33
N GLY A 266 -6.80 -0.69 9.05
CA GLY A 266 -6.43 -1.88 9.83
C GLY A 266 -5.69 -1.55 11.15
N ALA A 267 -5.53 -0.27 11.49
CA ALA A 267 -5.01 0.13 12.78
C ALA A 267 -6.11 0.04 13.84
N GLY A 268 -6.26 -1.15 14.42
CA GLY A 268 -6.48 -1.17 15.88
C GLY A 268 -5.41 -0.30 16.56
N THR A 269 -5.69 0.19 17.76
CA THR A 269 -4.87 1.16 18.51
C THR A 269 -3.37 0.83 18.66
N GLY A 270 -2.88 -0.33 18.20
CA GLY A 270 -1.48 -0.77 18.21
C GLY A 270 -0.75 -0.90 16.86
N ALA A 271 -1.34 -0.58 15.70
CA ALA A 271 -0.65 -0.81 14.40
C ALA A 271 0.27 0.35 13.95
N LEU A 272 0.04 1.57 14.45
CA LEU A 272 0.87 2.73 14.12
C LEU A 272 2.13 2.76 15.00
N ARG A 273 3.28 3.03 14.37
CA ARG A 273 4.52 3.31 15.11
C ARG A 273 4.54 4.76 15.57
N LEU A 274 3.95 5.03 16.74
CA LEU A 274 3.77 6.39 17.24
C LEU A 274 5.08 7.16 17.45
N ASP A 275 6.16 6.50 17.87
CA ASP A 275 7.43 7.19 18.17
C ASP A 275 8.06 7.87 16.95
N PRO A 276 8.22 7.21 15.78
CA PRO A 276 8.58 7.89 14.53
C PRO A 276 7.63 9.04 14.17
N LEU A 277 6.32 8.86 14.28
CA LEU A 277 5.34 9.88 13.92
C LEU A 277 5.50 11.14 14.78
N ARG A 278 5.66 10.97 16.09
CA ARG A 278 5.91 12.09 17.03
C ARG A 278 7.17 12.88 16.66
N LYS A 279 8.23 12.20 16.18
CA LYS A 279 9.45 12.86 15.73
C LYS A 279 9.24 13.64 14.43
N PHE A 280 8.51 13.08 13.47
CA PHE A 280 8.15 13.81 12.25
C PHE A 280 7.31 15.05 12.56
N MET A 281 6.33 14.96 13.46
CA MET A 281 5.49 16.10 13.89
C MET A 281 6.29 17.26 14.51
N GLN A 282 7.52 17.03 14.97
CA GLN A 282 8.40 18.06 15.53
C GLN A 282 9.26 18.78 14.49
N LEU A 283 9.29 18.29 13.24
CA LEU A 283 9.96 19.00 12.15
C LEU A 283 9.26 20.33 11.84
N PRO A 284 9.90 21.26 11.11
CA PRO A 284 9.25 22.48 10.66
C PRO A 284 7.98 22.18 9.85
N THR A 285 6.88 22.90 10.12
CA THR A 285 5.59 22.71 9.41
C THR A 285 5.73 22.85 7.89
N ALA A 286 6.58 23.77 7.42
CA ALA A 286 6.80 24.04 6.01
C ALA A 286 7.51 22.89 5.26
N GLU A 287 8.22 22.02 5.99
CA GLU A 287 8.96 20.88 5.44
C GLU A 287 8.11 19.61 5.41
N GLN A 288 6.81 19.66 5.70
CA GLN A 288 6.00 18.47 5.89
C GLN A 288 4.70 18.51 5.10
N GLN A 289 4.26 17.34 4.65
CA GLN A 289 2.89 17.09 4.24
C GLN A 289 2.47 15.68 4.70
N TRP A 290 1.26 15.58 5.26
CA TRP A 290 0.71 14.35 5.81
C TRP A 290 -0.42 13.86 4.90
N LYS A 291 -0.14 12.81 4.12
CA LYS A 291 -1.01 12.32 3.05
C LYS A 291 -1.77 11.06 3.46
N PHE A 292 -3.10 11.15 3.41
CA PHE A 292 -4.03 10.07 3.74
C PHE A 292 -4.86 9.72 2.51
N VAL A 293 -4.88 8.43 2.17
CA VAL A 293 -5.74 7.90 1.12
C VAL A 293 -7.10 7.59 1.74
N ILE A 294 -8.16 8.15 1.17
CA ILE A 294 -9.53 8.07 1.69
C ILE A 294 -10.40 7.30 0.69
N THR A 295 -11.11 6.28 1.17
CA THR A 295 -12.02 5.43 0.39
C THR A 295 -13.48 5.56 0.82
N GLY A 296 -13.74 6.12 2.01
CA GLY A 296 -15.09 6.28 2.54
C GLY A 296 -15.12 6.99 3.89
N ASP A 297 -16.32 7.15 4.45
CA ASP A 297 -16.52 7.87 5.71
C ASP A 297 -15.79 7.22 6.91
N THR A 298 -15.64 5.89 6.93
CA THR A 298 -14.87 5.20 7.98
C THR A 298 -13.40 5.63 8.05
N ASP A 299 -12.76 5.88 6.91
CA ASP A 299 -11.38 6.37 6.89
C ASP A 299 -11.30 7.81 7.45
N LEU A 300 -12.33 8.62 7.21
CA LEU A 300 -12.43 9.98 7.71
C LEU A 300 -12.65 10.01 9.22
N ASP A 301 -13.48 9.13 9.75
CA ASP A 301 -13.69 8.98 11.20
C ASP A 301 -12.39 8.58 11.90
N GLN A 302 -11.66 7.60 11.35
CA GLN A 302 -10.35 7.18 11.86
C GLN A 302 -9.32 8.29 11.78
N LEU A 303 -9.29 9.03 10.67
CA LEU A 303 -8.39 10.17 10.51
C LEU A 303 -8.72 11.27 11.52
N HIS A 304 -9.99 11.62 11.69
CA HIS A 304 -10.41 12.65 12.64
C HIS A 304 -9.99 12.32 14.06
N ALA A 305 -10.23 11.07 14.49
CA ALA A 305 -9.77 10.57 15.78
C ALA A 305 -8.25 10.68 15.92
N PHE A 306 -7.50 10.21 14.92
CA PHE A 306 -6.03 10.30 14.91
C PHE A 306 -5.54 11.74 15.03
N LEU A 307 -6.06 12.69 14.24
CA LEU A 307 -5.62 14.08 14.31
C LEU A 307 -6.00 14.73 15.65
N SER A 308 -7.17 14.38 16.20
CA SER A 308 -7.65 14.90 17.50
C SER A 308 -6.79 14.42 18.67
N GLU A 309 -6.30 13.18 18.63
CA GLU A 309 -5.38 12.62 19.62
C GLU A 309 -3.96 13.19 19.54
N HIS A 310 -3.63 13.89 18.46
CA HIS A 310 -2.28 14.42 18.20
C HIS A 310 -2.32 15.95 18.06
N PRO A 311 -2.24 16.70 19.19
CA PRO A 311 -2.37 18.16 19.23
C PRO A 311 -1.56 18.98 18.20
N PRO A 312 -0.33 18.57 17.78
CA PRO A 312 0.41 19.30 16.77
C PRO A 312 -0.35 19.58 15.47
N PHE A 313 -1.25 18.69 15.03
CA PHE A 313 -2.03 18.91 13.81
C PHE A 313 -2.89 20.18 13.87
N ALA A 314 -3.56 20.40 15.00
CA ALA A 314 -4.36 21.60 15.21
C ALA A 314 -3.48 22.79 15.64
N ALA A 315 -2.55 22.59 16.59
CA ALA A 315 -1.78 23.68 17.17
C ALA A 315 -0.75 24.30 16.21
N ALA A 316 -0.06 23.46 15.43
CA ALA A 316 0.96 23.89 14.47
C ALA A 316 0.45 23.91 13.02
N GLN A 317 -0.84 23.62 12.81
CA GLN A 317 -1.48 23.57 11.48
C GLN A 317 -0.71 22.69 10.49
N LEU A 318 -0.29 21.49 10.93
CA LEU A 318 0.45 20.56 10.08
C LEU A 318 -0.35 20.26 8.80
N PRO A 319 0.27 20.31 7.60
CA PRO A 319 -0.47 20.18 6.34
C PRO A 319 -1.00 18.76 6.17
N VAL A 320 -2.32 18.61 6.12
CA VAL A 320 -3.01 17.33 5.91
C VAL A 320 -3.57 17.30 4.49
N ILE A 321 -3.21 16.27 3.74
CA ILE A 321 -3.64 16.05 2.36
C ILE A 321 -4.53 14.83 2.32
N TRP A 322 -5.76 15.03 1.83
CA TRP A 322 -6.67 13.96 1.48
C TRP A 322 -6.53 13.64 0.01
N GLN A 323 -6.40 12.36 -0.28
CA GLN A 323 -6.26 11.86 -1.63
C GLN A 323 -7.26 10.72 -1.84
N PRO A 324 -8.00 10.70 -2.95
CA PRO A 324 -8.89 9.57 -3.22
C PRO A 324 -8.05 8.33 -3.56
N GLU A 325 -8.58 7.13 -3.30
CA GLU A 325 -7.91 5.90 -3.72
C GLU A 325 -7.93 5.78 -5.25
N GLY A 326 -6.75 5.57 -5.84
CA GLY A 326 -6.57 5.69 -7.28
C GLY A 326 -7.43 4.77 -8.13
N ARG A 327 -7.75 3.54 -7.68
CA ARG A 327 -8.55 2.59 -8.47
C ARG A 327 -10.04 2.88 -8.42
N TRP A 328 -10.52 3.42 -7.31
CA TRP A 328 -11.87 3.93 -7.17
C TRP A 328 -12.03 5.22 -7.98
N ALA A 329 -11.07 6.14 -7.82
CA ALA A 329 -11.08 7.43 -8.50
C ALA A 329 -10.94 7.30 -10.02
N GLU A 330 -10.21 6.32 -10.55
CA GLU A 330 -10.04 6.13 -12.00
C GLU A 330 -11.37 5.88 -12.73
N LYS A 331 -12.42 5.42 -12.04
CA LYS A 331 -13.75 5.24 -12.64
C LYS A 331 -14.48 6.56 -12.86
N ASP A 332 -14.40 7.46 -11.87
CA ASP A 332 -14.98 8.80 -11.90
C ASP A 332 -14.21 9.72 -10.95
N TYR A 333 -13.14 10.31 -11.47
CA TYR A 333 -12.18 11.04 -10.64
C TYR A 333 -12.76 12.38 -10.18
N ALA A 334 -13.62 12.99 -11.01
CA ALA A 334 -14.29 14.23 -10.68
C ALA A 334 -15.25 14.02 -9.51
N HIS A 335 -16.08 12.96 -9.57
CA HIS A 335 -16.96 12.62 -8.46
C HIS A 335 -16.19 12.28 -7.18
N ALA A 336 -15.06 11.57 -7.30
CA ALA A 336 -14.21 11.26 -6.15
C ALA A 336 -13.69 12.52 -5.43
N LEU A 337 -13.28 13.54 -6.19
CA LEU A 337 -12.82 14.81 -5.66
C LEU A 337 -13.96 15.67 -5.11
N GLU A 338 -15.11 15.69 -5.78
CA GLU A 338 -16.32 16.35 -5.29
C GLU A 338 -16.73 15.80 -3.92
N TRP A 339 -16.83 14.46 -3.81
CA TRP A 339 -17.20 13.77 -2.57
C TRP A 339 -16.26 14.10 -1.40
N LEU A 340 -14.94 14.17 -1.66
CA LEU A 340 -13.96 14.57 -0.66
C LEU A 340 -14.07 16.06 -0.30
N SER A 341 -14.29 16.91 -1.30
CA SER A 341 -14.36 18.36 -1.13
C SER A 341 -15.57 18.77 -0.29
N ASP A 342 -16.72 18.12 -0.48
CA ASP A 342 -17.92 18.35 0.34
C ASP A 342 -17.68 17.99 1.80
N ARG A 343 -16.95 16.90 2.04
CA ARG A 343 -16.61 16.43 3.39
C ARG A 343 -15.58 17.30 4.08
N ALA A 344 -14.56 17.76 3.36
CA ALA A 344 -13.53 18.64 3.89
C ALA A 344 -14.09 19.99 4.39
N GLN A 345 -15.25 20.41 3.87
CA GLN A 345 -15.93 21.65 4.29
C GLN A 345 -16.75 21.52 5.58
N ARG A 346 -16.95 20.30 6.10
CA ARG A 346 -17.76 20.09 7.31
C ARG A 346 -17.10 20.72 8.55
N PRO A 347 -17.88 21.23 9.52
CA PRO A 347 -17.36 22.02 10.64
C PRO A 347 -16.31 21.30 11.51
N GLU A 348 -16.39 19.97 11.63
CA GLU A 348 -15.47 19.14 12.41
C GLU A 348 -14.02 19.18 11.90
N TRP A 349 -13.80 19.59 10.65
CA TRP A 349 -12.47 19.68 10.03
C TRP A 349 -11.84 21.08 10.13
N ARG A 350 -12.60 22.10 10.51
CA ARG A 350 -12.11 23.50 10.64
C ARG A 350 -10.89 23.67 11.54
N PRO A 351 -10.68 22.87 12.61
CA PRO A 351 -9.47 22.98 13.43
C PRO A 351 -8.18 22.55 12.72
N PHE A 352 -8.27 21.81 11.60
CA PHE A 352 -7.13 21.19 10.93
C PHE A 352 -6.85 21.82 9.55
N ASN A 353 -5.58 21.84 9.14
CA ASN A 353 -5.15 22.33 7.83
C ASN A 353 -5.31 21.25 6.74
N VAL A 354 -6.57 20.96 6.40
CA VAL A 354 -6.94 19.94 5.41
C VAL A 354 -6.94 20.50 3.98
N ARG A 355 -6.40 19.74 3.04
CA ARG A 355 -6.44 20.00 1.60
C ARG A 355 -6.85 18.73 0.86
N VAL A 356 -7.76 18.85 -0.09
CA VAL A 356 -8.08 17.76 -1.03
C VAL A 356 -7.23 17.95 -2.28
N LEU A 357 -6.37 16.98 -2.59
CA LEU A 357 -5.52 17.03 -3.79
C LEU A 357 -5.65 15.73 -4.60
N PRO A 358 -5.62 15.80 -5.94
CA PRO A 358 -5.66 14.63 -6.78
C PRO A 358 -4.30 13.93 -6.86
N GLN A 359 -4.30 12.73 -7.42
CA GLN A 359 -3.15 12.08 -8.03
C GLN A 359 -3.08 12.48 -9.49
N MET A 360 -2.36 13.56 -9.79
CA MET A 360 -2.25 14.10 -11.14
C MET A 360 -1.71 13.07 -12.14
N HIS A 361 -0.81 12.19 -11.72
CA HIS A 361 -0.30 11.13 -12.60
C HIS A 361 -1.37 10.11 -13.00
N VAL A 362 -2.32 9.79 -12.11
CA VAL A 362 -3.47 8.92 -12.43
C VAL A 362 -4.43 9.63 -13.38
N LEU A 363 -4.65 10.93 -13.19
CA LEU A 363 -5.48 11.73 -14.10
C LEU A 363 -4.92 11.78 -15.52
N ILE A 364 -3.60 11.91 -15.68
CA ILE A 364 -2.97 12.09 -17.00
C ILE A 364 -2.70 10.74 -17.68
N TRP A 365 -2.23 9.74 -16.94
CA TRP A 365 -1.70 8.49 -17.52
C TRP A 365 -2.35 7.22 -16.97
N GLY A 366 -3.36 7.32 -16.11
CA GLY A 366 -3.96 6.17 -15.42
C GLY A 366 -2.92 5.45 -14.55
N GLN A 367 -2.98 4.11 -14.54
CA GLN A 367 -2.05 3.26 -13.77
C GLN A 367 -0.70 2.99 -14.49
N LYS A 368 -0.36 3.76 -15.53
CA LYS A 368 0.88 3.55 -16.27
C LYS A 368 2.09 3.83 -15.37
N ARG A 369 3.12 3.00 -15.48
CA ARG A 369 4.38 3.13 -14.73
C ARG A 369 5.39 3.97 -15.49
N LEU A 370 6.34 4.57 -14.75
CA LEU A 370 7.48 5.32 -15.30
C LEU A 370 7.08 6.50 -16.20
N VAL A 371 5.95 7.14 -15.89
CA VAL A 371 5.39 8.27 -16.64
C VAL A 371 5.31 9.52 -15.83
#